data_AF-H1Z4D0-F1
#
_entry.id   AF-H1Z4D0-F1
#
_cell.length_a   1.000
_cell.length_b   1.000
_cell.length_c   1.000
_cell.angle_alpha   90.00
_cell.angle_beta   90.00
_cell.angle_gamma   90.00
#
_symmetry.space_group_name_H-M   'P 1'
#
loop_
_entity.id
_entity.type
_entity.pdbx_description
1 polymer ?
#
loop_
_entity_poly.entity_id
_entity_poly.type
_entity_poly.pdbx_seq_one_letter_code
_entity_poly.pdbx_strand_id
1 'polypeptide(L)'
;MGSLSANINLPFKPEEVDEDDDIYSDYESSALYRMLPANAKEYVAQSPHLLEYLQIFPVNLFGIPLFFSELKRELKGMDNPNIIYPVDEFTFIHIFADQDDVRNFYIPIEPSFMHSVAEAMPLIEKKLVDIVDVLEEDPVTEEERIEVLKRVLKEVIYIKSPEENIAALTGGTHGESESLKDKIIGFLNKDFSSKDDLDAIVKSKIPVTSDGKIILSLAEYRSIEYLMIRDKIQMGILKPFLSDPYIEDITCDGVGPIFIEHKIFKGIKSAVEFKYSDDIDDFVIKMAERIKRPITYRNPIVDATLPDGSRINIVYGTEVSKHGSNFTIRKFSEEPASIVQLVEWKTTDYMVAGYLWICIEFGMSLFMSGETASGKTTSLNALTTFIAPESKIVTIEDTPELTVPHKNWTREVSKGKGKGEGESGEVTMFDLLRAALRQRPNYILVGEIRGSEGAVAFGAMQTGHPVMSTFHAASVEKLIQRLCSDPINIPMTHVDNLNLVIIQSAVRRPNGDMVRRMLSVNELVGYDPESGGFSFVSMFIWNPITDEFDFPGKGSSYLLENKIATLLGIPDNKKSDMYFEVEKRARILQRLHKAGYTRFWDLYHMMTKVKKQGLIKIEV
;
A
#
# COMPACT_ATOMS: atom_id res chain seq x y z
N MET A 1 18.69 13.17 23.05
CA MET A 1 18.19 12.79 21.72
C MET A 1 17.11 11.76 21.94
N GLY A 2 15.84 12.16 21.86
CA GLY A 2 14.70 11.27 22.04
C GLY A 2 14.49 10.37 20.82
N SER A 3 14.28 9.09 21.11
CA SER A 3 13.31 8.15 20.51
C SER A 3 13.18 7.93 18.99
N LEU A 4 14.03 8.51 18.13
CA LEU A 4 14.07 8.12 16.72
C LEU A 4 15.06 6.97 16.50
N SER A 5 14.54 5.77 16.22
CA SER A 5 15.34 4.61 15.81
C SER A 5 15.95 4.76 14.41
N ALA A 6 15.62 5.80 13.66
CA ALA A 6 16.23 6.06 12.35
C ALA A 6 16.67 7.51 12.23
N ASN A 7 17.69 7.71 11.39
CA ASN A 7 18.31 8.99 11.12
C ASN A 7 17.89 9.50 9.75
N ILE A 8 17.85 10.82 9.59
CA ILE A 8 17.71 11.46 8.26
C ILE A 8 19.11 11.85 7.78
N ASN A 9 19.52 11.26 6.66
CA ASN A 9 20.77 11.53 5.96
C ASN A 9 20.45 12.25 4.63
N LEU A 10 20.53 13.58 4.65
CA LEU A 10 20.20 14.40 3.49
C LEU A 10 21.26 14.27 2.40
N PRO A 11 20.86 14.21 1.11
CA PRO A 11 21.79 14.05 -0.01
C PRO A 11 22.54 15.35 -0.38
N PHE A 12 22.35 16.40 0.40
CA PHE A 12 22.99 17.70 0.24
C PHE A 12 23.43 18.22 1.60
N LYS A 13 24.42 19.12 1.59
CA LYS A 13 24.82 19.83 2.80
C LYS A 13 23.76 20.90 3.12
N PRO A 14 23.13 20.87 4.30
CA PRO A 14 22.18 21.91 4.72
C PRO A 14 22.82 23.30 4.72
N GLU A 15 22.09 24.32 4.25
CA GLU A 15 22.47 25.73 4.42
C GLU A 15 22.28 26.15 5.90
N GLU A 16 23.11 27.08 6.37
CA GLU A 16 22.98 27.65 7.72
C GLU A 16 21.80 28.63 7.72
N VAL A 17 20.87 28.46 8.66
CA VAL A 17 19.71 29.34 8.85
C VAL A 17 19.99 30.22 10.08
N ASP A 18 19.80 31.54 9.95
CA ASP A 18 19.91 32.46 11.09
C ASP A 18 18.77 32.17 12.10
N GLU A 19 19.12 31.63 13.27
CA GLU A 19 18.20 31.18 14.32
C GLU A 19 17.36 32.32 14.97
N ASP A 20 17.70 33.59 14.70
CA ASP A 20 17.08 34.77 15.31
C ASP A 20 15.87 35.32 14.53
N ASP A 21 15.59 34.82 13.32
CA ASP A 21 14.37 35.18 12.57
C ASP A 21 13.19 34.35 13.10
N ASP A 22 12.27 34.99 13.83
CA ASP A 22 11.03 34.40 14.36
C ASP A 22 10.01 34.14 13.23
N ILE A 23 10.36 33.23 12.30
CA ILE A 23 9.65 32.88 11.07
C ILE A 23 8.23 32.35 11.35
N TYR A 24 7.98 31.88 12.57
CA TYR A 24 6.68 31.36 13.01
C TYR A 24 5.58 32.42 13.00
N SER A 25 5.95 33.70 13.17
CA SER A 25 4.99 34.80 13.25
C SER A 25 4.79 35.56 11.93
N ASP A 26 5.78 35.52 11.03
CA ASP A 26 5.77 36.27 9.76
C ASP A 26 6.51 35.53 8.63
N TYR A 27 6.01 34.37 8.20
CA TYR A 27 6.56 33.66 7.03
C TYR A 27 6.45 34.46 5.72
N GLU A 28 5.55 35.45 5.64
CA GLU A 28 5.38 36.33 4.47
C GLU A 28 6.56 37.32 4.30
N SER A 29 7.30 37.57 5.38
CA SER A 29 8.54 38.35 5.35
C SER A 29 9.68 37.63 4.61
N SER A 30 9.66 36.29 4.58
CA SER A 30 10.72 35.48 3.97
C SER A 30 10.88 35.76 2.48
N ALA A 31 12.10 36.10 2.07
CA ALA A 31 12.44 36.31 0.66
C ALA A 31 12.19 35.04 -0.18
N LEU A 32 12.51 33.87 0.39
CA LEU A 32 12.29 32.57 -0.25
C LEU A 32 10.79 32.34 -0.47
N TYR A 33 9.96 32.58 0.54
CA TYR A 33 8.50 32.43 0.44
C TYR A 33 7.93 33.25 -0.71
N ARG A 34 8.38 34.51 -0.89
CA ARG A 34 7.90 35.38 -1.97
C ARG A 34 8.22 34.85 -3.36
N MET A 35 9.32 34.12 -3.52
CA MET A 35 9.75 33.49 -4.78
C MET A 35 9.02 32.19 -5.10
N LEU A 36 8.32 31.58 -4.13
CA LEU A 36 7.60 30.33 -4.34
C LEU A 36 6.40 30.49 -5.30
N PRO A 37 6.07 29.45 -6.09
CA PRO A 37 4.85 29.43 -6.90
C PRO A 37 3.60 29.43 -6.01
N ALA A 38 2.45 29.83 -6.58
CA ALA A 38 1.21 30.03 -5.82
C ALA A 38 0.75 28.78 -5.04
N ASN A 39 0.81 27.61 -5.67
CA ASN A 39 0.47 26.34 -5.02
C ASN A 39 1.42 26.01 -3.85
N ALA A 40 2.72 26.29 -3.98
CA ALA A 40 3.68 26.09 -2.90
C ALA A 40 3.45 27.05 -1.72
N LYS A 41 3.04 28.29 -2.00
CA LYS A 41 2.67 29.26 -0.96
C LYS A 41 1.47 28.78 -0.13
N GLU A 42 0.47 28.16 -0.78
CA GLU A 42 -0.68 27.55 -0.09
C GLU A 42 -0.24 26.39 0.82
N TYR A 43 0.66 25.53 0.34
CA TYR A 43 1.21 24.44 1.16
C TYR A 43 1.99 24.95 2.37
N VAL A 44 2.86 25.95 2.18
CA VAL A 44 3.64 26.54 3.29
C VAL A 44 2.73 27.22 4.32
N ALA A 45 1.67 27.91 3.88
CA ALA A 45 0.73 28.55 4.79
C ALA A 45 -0.01 27.54 5.69
N GLN A 46 -0.25 26.33 5.20
CA GLN A 46 -0.87 25.24 5.97
C GLN A 46 0.16 24.49 6.83
N SER A 47 1.38 24.33 6.30
CA SER A 47 2.44 23.49 6.85
C SER A 47 3.78 24.23 6.88
N PRO A 48 4.06 25.02 7.95
CA PRO A 48 5.24 25.88 8.04
C PRO A 48 6.59 25.15 7.95
N HIS A 49 6.65 23.90 8.42
CA HIS A 49 7.86 23.06 8.37
C HIS A 49 8.38 22.84 6.94
N LEU A 50 7.53 22.97 5.92
CA LEU A 50 7.96 22.91 4.51
C LEU A 50 8.86 24.09 4.16
N LEU A 51 8.63 25.29 4.72
CA LEU A 51 9.48 26.44 4.47
C LEU A 51 10.85 26.28 5.12
N GLU A 52 10.91 25.77 6.34
CA GLU A 52 12.17 25.49 7.04
C GLU A 52 13.01 24.46 6.28
N TYR A 53 12.36 23.40 5.76
CA TYR A 53 13.03 22.47 4.86
C TYR A 53 13.62 23.16 3.62
N LEU A 54 12.86 24.07 3.00
CA LEU A 54 13.32 24.79 1.80
C LEU A 54 14.46 25.78 2.10
N GLN A 55 14.55 26.29 3.33
CA GLN A 55 15.65 27.17 3.75
C GLN A 55 16.97 26.42 3.93
N ILE A 56 16.92 25.19 4.44
CA ILE A 56 18.13 24.35 4.54
C ILE A 56 18.50 23.72 3.20
N PHE A 57 17.57 23.66 2.24
CA PHE A 57 17.82 23.15 0.90
C PHE A 57 18.57 24.20 0.07
N PRO A 58 19.72 23.88 -0.56
CA PRO A 58 20.51 24.85 -1.31
C PRO A 58 19.87 25.21 -2.67
N VAL A 59 18.80 26.01 -2.61
CA VAL A 59 18.01 26.49 -3.77
C VAL A 59 18.85 27.28 -4.76
N ASN A 60 19.93 27.92 -4.30
CA ASN A 60 20.85 28.65 -5.16
C ASN A 60 21.66 27.71 -6.08
N LEU A 61 21.89 26.47 -5.63
CA LEU A 61 22.65 25.47 -6.38
C LEU A 61 21.74 24.61 -7.26
N PHE A 62 20.60 24.16 -6.73
CA PHE A 62 19.73 23.19 -7.41
C PHE A 62 18.44 23.79 -7.99
N GLY A 63 18.17 25.06 -7.73
CA GLY A 63 16.92 25.72 -8.08
C GLY A 63 15.77 25.36 -7.13
N ILE A 64 14.68 26.13 -7.21
CA ILE A 64 13.47 25.89 -6.44
C ILE A 64 12.79 24.60 -6.95
N PRO A 65 12.43 23.64 -6.07
CA PRO A 65 11.74 22.43 -6.47
C PRO A 65 10.41 22.70 -7.19
N LEU A 66 10.02 21.84 -8.12
CA LEU A 66 8.72 21.90 -8.79
C LEU A 66 7.63 21.25 -7.92
N PHE A 67 6.54 21.97 -7.67
CA PHE A 67 5.45 21.49 -6.82
C PHE A 67 4.32 20.88 -7.63
N PHE A 68 3.96 19.63 -7.30
CA PHE A 68 2.85 18.90 -7.91
C PHE A 68 1.82 18.53 -6.85
N SER A 69 0.54 18.71 -7.16
CA SER A 69 -0.56 18.23 -6.32
C SER A 69 -0.77 16.72 -6.46
N GLU A 70 -0.46 16.17 -7.63
CA GLU A 70 -0.57 14.75 -7.96
C GLU A 70 0.48 14.43 -9.03
N LEU A 71 1.17 13.29 -8.90
CA LEU A 71 2.17 12.86 -9.87
C LEU A 71 1.53 12.14 -11.06
N LYS A 72 1.97 12.51 -12.27
CA LYS A 72 1.54 11.89 -13.53
C LYS A 72 2.62 10.95 -14.07
N ARG A 73 2.20 9.93 -14.81
CA ARG A 73 3.11 8.93 -15.42
C ARG A 73 4.14 9.51 -16.39
N GLU A 74 3.84 10.66 -16.99
CA GLU A 74 4.75 11.38 -17.89
C GLU A 74 6.08 11.76 -17.21
N LEU A 75 6.08 11.91 -15.87
CA LEU A 75 7.27 12.20 -15.07
C LEU A 75 8.27 11.03 -15.04
N LYS A 76 7.91 9.82 -15.49
CA LYS A 76 8.79 8.65 -15.52
C LYS A 76 10.08 8.90 -16.32
N GLY A 77 10.04 9.77 -17.33
CA GLY A 77 11.18 10.10 -18.18
C GLY A 77 12.02 11.29 -17.69
N MET A 78 11.80 11.79 -16.47
CA MET A 78 12.57 12.91 -15.93
C MET A 78 13.91 12.41 -15.37
N ASP A 79 15.01 12.74 -16.04
CA ASP A 79 16.35 12.24 -15.68
C ASP A 79 16.87 12.84 -14.36
N ASN A 80 16.62 14.13 -14.11
CA ASN A 80 17.08 14.84 -12.91
C ASN A 80 15.89 15.45 -12.16
N PRO A 81 15.12 14.66 -11.39
CA PRO A 81 14.00 15.19 -10.64
C PRO A 81 14.46 16.12 -9.51
N ASN A 82 13.74 17.23 -9.37
CA ASN A 82 13.80 18.14 -8.22
C ASN A 82 12.34 18.58 -7.98
N ILE A 83 11.55 17.69 -7.36
CA ILE A 83 10.10 17.83 -7.27
C ILE A 83 9.58 17.60 -5.86
N ILE A 84 8.56 18.34 -5.46
CA ILE A 84 7.86 18.17 -4.18
C ILE A 84 6.37 17.90 -4.43
N TYR A 85 5.80 16.93 -3.72
CA TYR A 85 4.36 16.67 -3.70
C TYR A 85 3.87 16.35 -2.29
N PRO A 86 2.62 16.70 -1.95
CA PRO A 86 2.02 16.33 -0.67
C PRO A 86 1.58 14.88 -0.67
N VAL A 87 1.72 14.22 0.48
CA VAL A 87 1.16 12.89 0.77
C VAL A 87 -0.05 13.00 1.69
N ASP A 88 0.05 13.84 2.72
CA ASP A 88 -1.05 14.20 3.61
C ASP A 88 -0.90 15.67 4.09
N GLU A 89 -1.66 16.09 5.10
CA GLU A 89 -1.61 17.46 5.64
C GLU A 89 -0.21 17.83 6.16
N PHE A 90 0.51 16.88 6.77
CA PHE A 90 1.77 17.11 7.48
C PHE A 90 3.00 16.55 6.77
N THR A 91 2.82 15.78 5.69
CA THR A 91 3.90 15.06 5.02
C THR A 91 3.99 15.47 3.56
N PHE A 92 5.16 15.98 3.17
CA PHE A 92 5.53 16.21 1.77
C PHE A 92 6.70 15.32 1.40
N ILE A 93 6.83 14.96 0.13
CA ILE A 93 7.96 14.17 -0.36
C ILE A 93 8.73 14.98 -1.38
N HIS A 94 10.04 15.09 -1.18
CA HIS A 94 10.96 15.60 -2.17
C HIS A 94 11.65 14.44 -2.89
N ILE A 95 11.38 14.29 -4.19
CA ILE A 95 12.14 13.41 -5.08
C ILE A 95 13.27 14.24 -5.69
N PHE A 96 14.50 13.86 -5.34
CA PHE A 96 15.70 14.61 -5.70
C PHE A 96 16.70 13.70 -6.41
N ALA A 97 17.32 14.18 -7.48
CA ALA A 97 18.30 13.40 -8.25
C ALA A 97 19.56 13.12 -7.43
N ASP A 98 20.06 11.88 -7.48
CA ASP A 98 21.43 11.55 -7.07
C ASP A 98 22.34 11.72 -8.29
N GLN A 99 23.45 12.45 -8.13
CA GLN A 99 24.42 12.62 -9.22
C GLN A 99 25.41 11.44 -9.31
N ASP A 100 25.52 10.65 -8.23
CA ASP A 100 26.49 9.56 -8.08
C ASP A 100 25.84 8.16 -8.19
N ASP A 101 24.51 8.08 -8.20
CA ASP A 101 23.72 6.84 -8.29
C ASP A 101 22.65 6.97 -9.38
N VAL A 102 22.27 5.84 -9.99
CA VAL A 102 21.15 5.77 -10.94
C VAL A 102 19.80 5.93 -10.23
N ARG A 103 19.76 5.70 -8.92
CA ARG A 103 18.57 5.85 -8.08
C ARG A 103 18.46 7.29 -7.59
N ASN A 104 17.24 7.83 -7.65
CA ASN A 104 16.94 9.11 -7.02
C ASN A 104 16.90 8.98 -5.49
N PHE A 105 16.79 10.11 -4.80
CA PHE A 105 16.49 10.23 -3.39
C PHE A 105 14.99 10.44 -3.13
N TYR A 106 14.48 9.76 -2.11
CA TYR A 106 13.18 9.97 -1.51
C TYR A 106 13.39 10.64 -0.15
N ILE A 107 12.96 11.90 -0.02
CA ILE A 107 13.15 12.67 1.22
C ILE A 107 11.77 13.00 1.79
N PRO A 108 11.33 12.31 2.86
CA PRO A 108 10.12 12.71 3.56
C PRO A 108 10.38 14.01 4.33
N ILE A 109 9.58 15.02 4.04
CA ILE A 109 9.54 16.32 4.72
C ILE A 109 8.37 16.25 5.69
N GLU A 110 8.70 16.20 6.99
CA GLU A 110 7.76 16.09 8.09
C GLU A 110 7.96 17.24 9.10
N PRO A 111 7.05 17.42 10.07
CA PRO A 111 7.18 18.48 11.06
C PRO A 111 8.41 18.36 11.96
N SER A 112 9.15 17.25 11.94
CA SER A 112 10.42 17.10 12.64
C SER A 112 11.53 18.01 12.11
N PHE A 113 11.38 18.58 10.92
CA PHE A 113 12.30 19.62 10.40
C PHE A 113 12.12 20.97 11.11
N MET A 114 10.99 21.16 11.79
CA MET A 114 10.69 22.39 12.52
C MET A 114 11.59 22.50 13.75
N HIS A 115 12.46 23.51 13.80
CA HIS A 115 13.47 23.63 14.86
C HIS A 115 12.83 23.71 16.25
N SER A 116 11.77 24.51 16.42
CA SER A 116 11.09 24.64 17.72
C SER A 116 10.45 23.34 18.20
N VAL A 117 9.95 22.51 17.28
CA VAL A 117 9.39 21.19 17.59
C VAL A 117 10.49 20.23 18.02
N ALA A 118 11.63 20.24 17.34
CA ALA A 118 12.78 19.41 17.68
C ALA A 118 13.32 19.74 19.09
N GLU A 119 13.33 21.01 19.49
CA GLU A 119 13.70 21.43 20.83
C GLU A 119 12.65 21.06 21.90
N ALA A 120 11.36 21.20 21.58
CA ALA A 120 10.27 20.96 22.53
C ALA A 120 9.98 19.49 22.79
N MET A 121 10.18 18.61 21.79
CA MET A 121 9.80 17.20 21.86
C MET A 121 10.36 16.45 23.09
N PRO A 122 11.66 16.53 23.42
CA PRO A 122 12.21 15.79 24.56
C PRO A 122 11.63 16.24 25.91
N LEU A 123 11.33 17.53 26.05
CA LEU A 123 10.74 18.08 27.27
C LEU A 123 9.29 17.60 27.45
N ILE A 124 8.54 17.53 26.34
CA ILE A 124 7.16 17.02 26.33
C ILE A 124 7.17 15.52 26.64
N GLU A 125 8.02 14.72 25.99
CA GLU A 125 8.15 13.28 26.28
C GLU A 125 8.43 13.03 27.76
N LYS A 126 9.33 13.80 28.38
CA LYS A 126 9.64 13.69 29.82
C LYS A 126 8.42 13.99 30.68
N LYS A 127 7.71 15.11 30.43
CA LYS A 127 6.50 15.46 31.18
C LYS A 127 5.35 14.48 30.98
N LEU A 128 5.25 13.84 29.81
CA LEU A 128 4.24 12.81 29.56
C LEU A 128 4.50 11.58 30.43
N VAL A 129 5.75 11.14 30.60
CA VAL A 129 6.09 10.00 31.48
C VAL A 129 5.61 10.26 32.91
N ASP A 130 5.82 11.47 33.44
CA ASP A 130 5.39 11.85 34.79
C ASP A 130 3.85 11.79 35.00
N ILE A 131 3.07 11.92 33.92
CA ILE A 131 1.59 11.91 33.98
C ILE A 131 1.04 10.51 33.72
N VAL A 132 1.70 9.70 32.89
CA VAL A 132 1.24 8.36 32.51
C VAL A 132 1.10 7.44 33.72
N ASP A 133 1.95 7.58 34.75
CA ASP A 133 1.88 6.80 35.99
C ASP A 133 0.57 7.00 36.79
N VAL A 134 -0.21 8.03 36.46
CA VAL A 134 -1.46 8.40 37.14
C VAL A 134 -2.71 7.99 36.34
N LEU A 135 -2.55 7.54 35.09
CA LEU A 135 -3.68 7.16 34.23
C LEU A 135 -4.23 5.78 34.61
N GLU A 136 -5.50 5.73 35.02
CA GLU A 136 -6.23 4.47 35.31
C GLU A 136 -6.88 3.86 34.05
N GLU A 137 -6.75 4.50 32.88
CA GLU A 137 -7.39 4.09 31.62
C GLU A 137 -6.50 3.09 30.85
N ASP A 138 -7.08 1.95 30.41
CA ASP A 138 -6.41 0.95 29.54
C ASP A 138 -7.05 0.93 28.13
N PRO A 139 -6.67 1.87 27.24
CA PRO A 139 -7.29 2.00 25.92
C PRO A 139 -6.89 0.85 24.98
N VAL A 140 -7.90 0.20 24.39
CA VAL A 140 -7.72 -1.02 23.59
C VAL A 140 -7.58 -0.70 22.10
N THR A 141 -8.34 0.26 21.60
CA THR A 141 -8.35 0.63 20.17
C THR A 141 -7.34 1.76 19.85
N GLU A 142 -6.93 1.87 18.59
CA GLU A 142 -6.07 2.99 18.16
C GLU A 142 -6.75 4.36 18.35
N GLU A 143 -8.05 4.44 18.07
CA GLU A 143 -8.84 5.66 18.24
C GLU A 143 -8.87 6.11 19.71
N GLU A 144 -9.15 5.18 20.64
CA GLU A 144 -9.12 5.47 22.08
C GLU A 144 -7.72 5.92 22.54
N ARG A 145 -6.66 5.27 22.06
CA ARG A 145 -5.27 5.66 22.37
C ARG A 145 -4.94 7.07 21.89
N ILE A 146 -5.42 7.44 20.69
CA ILE A 146 -5.25 8.80 20.16
C ILE A 146 -5.99 9.80 21.04
N GLU A 147 -7.23 9.52 21.44
CA GLU A 147 -8.01 10.41 22.30
C GLU A 147 -7.36 10.63 23.67
N VAL A 148 -6.85 9.55 24.29
CA VAL A 148 -6.11 9.63 25.56
C VAL A 148 -4.85 10.48 25.37
N LEU A 149 -4.03 10.19 24.35
CA LEU A 149 -2.82 10.96 24.08
C LEU A 149 -3.12 12.46 23.87
N LYS A 150 -4.16 12.79 23.10
CA LYS A 150 -4.59 14.19 22.89
C LYS A 150 -5.01 14.87 24.17
N ARG A 151 -5.66 14.15 25.09
CA ARG A 151 -6.06 14.67 26.40
C ARG A 151 -4.84 14.99 27.26
N VAL A 152 -3.90 14.04 27.38
CA VAL A 152 -2.68 14.21 28.15
C VAL A 152 -1.80 15.34 27.59
N LEU A 153 -1.69 15.45 26.26
CA LEU A 153 -0.97 16.56 25.62
C LEU A 153 -1.54 17.94 26.00
N LYS A 154 -2.87 18.08 26.16
CA LYS A 154 -3.52 19.34 26.59
C LYS A 154 -3.26 19.68 28.06
N GLU A 155 -2.90 18.69 28.88
CA GLU A 155 -2.49 18.93 30.26
C GLU A 155 -1.06 19.47 30.34
N VAL A 156 -0.19 19.01 29.44
CA VAL A 156 1.23 19.41 29.38
C VAL A 156 1.46 20.71 28.61
N ILE A 157 0.63 21.00 27.61
CA ILE A 157 0.83 22.08 26.65
C ILE A 157 -0.24 23.16 26.80
N TYR A 158 0.20 24.42 26.78
CA TYR A 158 -0.65 25.59 26.63
C TYR A 158 -0.54 26.13 25.20
N ILE A 159 -1.67 26.23 24.49
CA ILE A 159 -1.70 26.74 23.12
C ILE A 159 -1.92 28.25 23.18
N LYS A 160 -0.89 29.03 22.80
CA LYS A 160 -0.98 30.50 22.75
C LYS A 160 -1.80 30.97 21.56
N SER A 161 -2.59 32.02 21.77
CA SER A 161 -3.24 32.76 20.68
C SER A 161 -2.24 33.75 20.04
N PRO A 162 -2.39 34.11 18.75
CA PRO A 162 -1.47 35.03 18.06
C PRO A 162 -1.31 36.41 18.73
N GLU A 163 -2.33 36.86 19.48
CA GLU A 163 -2.37 38.17 20.14
C GLU A 163 -1.84 38.15 21.59
N GLU A 164 -1.54 36.97 22.16
CA GLU A 164 -1.12 36.82 23.55
C GLU A 164 0.38 37.06 23.75
N ASN A 165 0.73 37.92 24.70
CA ASN A 165 2.12 38.21 25.03
C ASN A 165 2.72 37.14 25.95
N ILE A 166 3.81 36.49 25.50
CA ILE A 166 4.53 35.44 26.24
C ILE A 166 4.94 35.92 27.64
N ALA A 167 5.36 37.19 27.80
CA ALA A 167 5.78 37.73 29.10
C ALA A 167 4.65 37.82 30.14
N ALA A 168 3.39 37.87 29.69
CA ALA A 168 2.23 37.84 30.58
C ALA A 168 1.89 36.40 31.04
N LEU A 169 2.23 35.40 30.23
CA LEU A 169 1.96 33.98 30.50
C LEU A 169 3.05 33.29 31.33
N THR A 170 4.31 33.77 31.21
CA THR A 170 5.46 33.25 31.96
C THR A 170 5.61 33.85 33.36
N GLY A 171 4.76 34.82 33.71
CA GLY A 171 4.85 35.59 34.95
C GLY A 171 5.93 36.67 34.84
N GLY A 172 5.51 37.93 34.76
CA GLY A 172 6.39 39.08 34.54
C GLY A 172 7.54 39.19 35.56
N THR A 173 8.69 39.60 35.05
CA THR A 173 9.86 39.99 35.83
C THR A 173 9.55 41.14 36.79
N HIS A 174 9.47 40.86 38.11
CA HIS A 174 9.84 41.82 39.16
C HIS A 174 10.01 41.15 40.53
N GLY A 175 11.15 41.44 41.17
CA GLY A 175 11.31 41.45 42.63
C GLY A 175 11.89 40.18 43.25
N GLU A 176 13.08 40.32 43.83
CA GLU A 176 13.71 39.38 44.75
C GLU A 176 12.71 38.76 45.73
N SER A 177 12.59 37.42 45.72
CA SER A 177 12.17 36.69 46.91
C SER A 177 13.01 35.42 47.05
N GLU A 178 14.07 35.54 47.86
CA GLU A 178 14.95 34.45 48.31
C GLU A 178 14.21 33.36 49.13
N SER A 179 12.87 33.42 49.31
CA SER A 179 12.15 32.52 50.22
C SER A 179 11.59 31.25 49.58
N LEU A 180 11.35 31.19 48.26
CA LEU A 180 10.75 30.02 47.60
C LEU A 180 11.77 29.08 46.97
N LYS A 181 12.88 29.60 46.42
CA LYS A 181 13.98 28.79 45.89
C LYS A 181 14.56 27.87 46.98
N ASP A 182 14.76 28.37 48.19
CA ASP A 182 15.31 27.58 49.30
C ASP A 182 14.32 26.55 49.87
N LYS A 183 13.00 26.81 49.79
CA LYS A 183 11.98 25.84 50.21
C LYS A 183 11.77 24.73 49.20
N ILE A 184 11.94 25.00 47.91
CA ILE A 184 11.85 24.00 46.83
C ILE A 184 13.12 23.14 46.78
N ILE A 185 14.30 23.75 46.94
CA ILE A 185 15.58 23.03 47.05
C ILE A 185 15.61 22.15 48.32
N GLY A 186 14.98 22.58 49.41
CA GLY A 186 14.87 21.79 50.65
C GLY A 186 13.91 20.59 50.55
N PHE A 187 12.89 20.65 49.69
CA PHE A 187 11.90 19.58 49.52
C PHE A 187 12.35 18.52 48.51
N LEU A 188 13.07 18.92 47.45
CA LEU A 188 13.56 18.04 46.37
C LEU A 188 14.90 17.36 46.66
N ASN A 189 15.58 17.71 47.76
CA ASN A 189 16.83 17.04 48.19
C ASN A 189 16.60 15.75 49.01
N LYS A 190 15.35 15.28 49.10
CA LYS A 190 15.04 13.95 49.62
C LYS A 190 14.46 13.11 48.50
N ASP A 191 15.34 12.26 48.00
CA ASP A 191 15.11 11.14 47.09
C ASP A 191 15.14 11.46 45.60
N PHE A 192 16.01 10.69 44.93
CA PHE A 192 16.36 10.59 43.51
C PHE A 192 17.56 11.40 42.99
N SER A 193 18.59 10.61 42.65
CA SER A 193 19.63 10.85 41.64
C SER A 193 19.04 11.37 40.33
N SER A 194 19.61 12.28 39.55
CA SER A 194 20.99 12.78 39.41
C SER A 194 20.94 14.28 39.04
N LYS A 195 22.00 15.02 39.37
CA LYS A 195 22.09 16.48 39.12
C LYS A 195 22.09 16.89 37.64
N ASP A 196 22.31 15.95 36.72
CA ASP A 196 22.47 16.22 35.28
C ASP A 196 21.15 16.57 34.56
N ASP A 197 20.00 16.19 35.13
CA ASP A 197 18.67 16.37 34.50
C ASP A 197 18.07 17.77 34.66
N LEU A 198 18.53 18.53 35.66
CA LEU A 198 18.06 19.90 35.95
C LEU A 198 18.82 20.95 35.10
N ASP A 199 20.10 20.73 34.81
CA ASP A 199 20.90 21.64 33.99
C ASP A 199 20.48 21.65 32.51
N ALA A 200 19.80 20.61 32.03
CA ALA A 200 19.23 20.55 30.68
C ALA A 200 17.93 21.37 30.53
N ILE A 201 17.07 21.38 31.56
CA ILE A 201 15.80 22.12 31.56
C ILE A 201 16.03 23.63 31.75
N VAL A 202 17.09 24.02 32.47
CA VAL A 202 17.44 25.43 32.71
C VAL A 202 18.12 26.08 31.48
N LYS A 203 18.53 25.29 30.48
CA LYS A 203 19.14 25.77 29.23
C LYS A 203 18.20 25.87 28.03
N SER A 204 16.99 25.31 28.08
CA SER A 204 16.06 25.40 26.95
C SER A 204 15.40 26.78 26.91
N LYS A 205 15.48 27.48 25.77
CA LYS A 205 14.82 28.79 25.53
C LYS A 205 13.28 28.69 25.46
N ILE A 206 12.70 27.55 25.82
CA ILE A 206 11.29 27.23 25.59
C ILE A 206 10.43 27.90 26.66
N PRO A 207 9.42 28.71 26.28
CA PRO A 207 8.56 29.39 27.23
C PRO A 207 7.65 28.40 27.96
N VAL A 208 7.55 28.56 29.29
CA VAL A 208 6.71 27.73 30.16
C VAL A 208 5.81 28.65 31.00
N THR A 209 4.55 28.29 31.13
CA THR A 209 3.56 28.97 32.00
C THR A 209 3.92 28.87 33.48
N SER A 210 3.31 29.71 34.32
CA SER A 210 3.53 29.68 35.78
C SER A 210 3.18 28.35 36.45
N ASP A 211 2.25 27.57 35.87
CA ASP A 211 1.86 26.22 36.32
C ASP A 211 2.69 25.10 35.68
N GLY A 212 3.70 25.45 34.88
CA GLY A 212 4.67 24.49 34.35
C GLY A 212 4.29 23.85 33.01
N LYS A 213 3.25 24.33 32.32
CA LYS A 213 2.89 23.91 30.96
C LYS A 213 3.76 24.57 29.90
N ILE A 214 4.13 23.82 28.88
CA ILE A 214 4.94 24.32 27.77
C ILE A 214 4.07 25.17 26.86
N ILE A 215 4.52 26.38 26.53
CA ILE A 215 3.78 27.33 25.70
C ILE A 215 4.17 27.11 24.24
N LEU A 216 3.19 26.76 23.41
CA LEU A 216 3.38 26.53 21.96
C LEU A 216 2.32 27.26 21.15
N SER A 217 2.64 27.64 19.93
CA SER A 217 1.66 28.07 18.92
C SER A 217 0.77 26.91 18.47
N LEU A 218 -0.34 27.22 17.79
CA LEU A 218 -1.22 26.20 17.24
C LEU A 218 -0.51 25.30 16.21
N ALA A 219 0.37 25.87 15.38
CA ALA A 219 1.13 25.11 14.39
C ALA A 219 2.11 24.14 15.05
N GLU A 220 2.86 24.60 16.05
CA GLU A 220 3.78 23.76 16.83
C GLU A 220 3.05 22.64 17.58
N TYR A 221 1.91 22.95 18.19
CA TYR A 221 1.07 21.95 18.85
C TYR A 221 0.61 20.86 17.87
N ARG A 222 0.11 21.24 16.69
CA ARG A 222 -0.30 20.28 15.65
C ARG A 222 0.86 19.42 15.16
N SER A 223 2.03 20.03 14.95
CA SER A 223 3.26 19.31 14.58
C SER A 223 3.65 18.26 15.62
N ILE A 224 3.60 18.62 16.91
CA ILE A 224 3.91 17.70 18.02
C ILE A 224 2.84 16.61 18.14
N GLU A 225 1.57 16.98 18.01
CA GLU A 225 0.45 16.03 18.02
C GLU A 225 0.64 14.97 16.92
N TYR A 226 0.94 15.41 15.69
CA TYR A 226 1.24 14.50 14.57
C TYR A 226 2.40 13.56 14.89
N LEU A 227 3.56 14.08 15.31
CA LEU A 227 4.75 13.27 15.59
C LEU A 227 4.53 12.28 16.74
N MET A 228 3.82 12.69 17.80
CA MET A 228 3.50 11.82 18.94
C MET A 228 2.57 10.68 18.53
N ILE A 229 1.52 10.97 17.76
CA ILE A 229 0.61 9.94 17.23
C ILE A 229 1.38 9.00 16.31
N ARG A 230 2.19 9.55 15.40
CA ARG A 230 3.02 8.81 14.45
C ARG A 230 3.92 7.79 15.18
N ASP A 231 4.67 8.25 16.18
CA ASP A 231 5.72 7.46 16.82
C ASP A 231 5.19 6.52 17.90
N LYS A 232 4.23 6.96 18.72
CA LYS A 232 3.73 6.17 19.85
C LYS A 232 2.62 5.21 19.45
N ILE A 233 1.73 5.61 18.52
CA ILE A 233 0.52 4.86 18.18
C ILE A 233 0.64 4.18 16.82
N GLN A 234 1.05 4.91 15.79
CA GLN A 234 1.10 4.41 14.40
C GLN A 234 2.43 3.68 14.09
N MET A 235 2.88 3.68 12.84
CA MET A 235 4.06 2.92 12.38
C MET A 235 5.38 3.73 12.43
N GLY A 236 5.42 4.82 13.20
CA GLY A 236 6.61 5.65 13.39
C GLY A 236 7.18 6.16 12.08
N ILE A 237 8.49 5.99 11.91
CA ILE A 237 9.25 6.42 10.72
C ILE A 237 8.72 5.86 9.38
N LEU A 238 7.93 4.78 9.40
CA LEU A 238 7.34 4.22 8.19
C LEU A 238 6.07 4.94 7.75
N LYS A 239 5.50 5.82 8.59
CA LYS A 239 4.24 6.50 8.31
C LYS A 239 4.26 7.29 6.98
N PRO A 240 5.31 8.07 6.62
CA PRO A 240 5.37 8.72 5.32
C PRO A 240 5.30 7.73 4.15
N PHE A 241 6.04 6.63 4.24
CA PHE A 241 6.11 5.62 3.19
C PHE A 241 4.80 4.84 3.03
N LEU A 242 4.17 4.48 4.15
CA LEU A 242 2.89 3.79 4.15
C LEU A 242 1.74 4.69 3.67
N SER A 243 1.83 6.00 3.91
CA SER A 243 0.81 6.96 3.47
C SER A 243 0.96 7.35 2.00
N ASP A 244 2.16 7.26 1.42
CA ASP A 244 2.38 7.66 0.02
C ASP A 244 1.76 6.67 -1.00
N PRO A 245 0.72 7.06 -1.76
CA PRO A 245 0.04 6.17 -2.71
C PRO A 245 0.92 5.77 -3.91
N TYR A 246 2.08 6.40 -4.12
CA TYR A 246 3.00 6.10 -5.21
C TYR A 246 4.04 5.03 -4.87
N ILE A 247 4.10 4.56 -3.63
CA ILE A 247 5.00 3.47 -3.23
C ILE A 247 4.32 2.11 -3.42
N GLU A 248 5.04 1.14 -3.97
CA GLU A 248 4.60 -0.26 -4.12
C GLU A 248 5.26 -1.17 -3.07
N ASP A 249 6.59 -1.09 -2.93
CA ASP A 249 7.36 -1.89 -1.98
C ASP A 249 8.29 -0.98 -1.15
N ILE A 250 8.53 -1.36 0.11
CA ILE A 250 9.48 -0.72 1.04
C ILE A 250 10.41 -1.81 1.57
N THR A 251 11.71 -1.61 1.46
CA THR A 251 12.73 -2.59 1.85
C THR A 251 13.80 -1.94 2.71
N CYS A 252 14.14 -2.58 3.83
CA CYS A 252 15.30 -2.22 4.61
C CYS A 252 16.17 -3.48 4.79
N ASP A 253 17.34 -3.48 4.16
CA ASP A 253 18.23 -4.64 4.07
C ASP A 253 19.19 -4.77 5.28
N GLY A 254 18.97 -4.01 6.35
CA GLY A 254 19.86 -3.93 7.51
C GLY A 254 20.29 -2.50 7.83
N VAL A 255 21.51 -2.37 8.35
CA VAL A 255 22.12 -1.05 8.64
C VAL A 255 22.34 -0.29 7.34
N GLY A 256 21.71 0.88 7.20
CA GLY A 256 21.77 1.70 5.99
C GLY A 256 20.40 2.28 5.61
N PRO A 257 20.29 2.80 4.37
CA PRO A 257 19.08 3.48 3.91
C PRO A 257 17.94 2.50 3.64
N ILE A 258 16.72 3.00 3.78
CA ILE A 258 15.52 2.33 3.28
C ILE A 258 15.46 2.49 1.76
N PHE A 259 15.13 1.43 1.04
CA PHE A 259 14.85 1.44 -0.39
C PHE A 259 13.35 1.30 -0.65
N ILE A 260 12.88 1.88 -1.74
CA ILE A 260 11.48 1.78 -2.15
C ILE A 260 11.36 1.48 -3.64
N GLU A 261 10.28 0.80 -4.03
CA GLU A 261 9.84 0.74 -5.43
C GLU A 261 8.71 1.75 -5.63
N HIS A 262 8.98 2.81 -6.39
CA HIS A 262 8.03 3.87 -6.68
C HIS A 262 7.35 3.66 -8.04
N LYS A 263 6.03 3.83 -8.11
CA LYS A 263 5.20 3.61 -9.32
C LYS A 263 5.75 4.34 -10.55
N ILE A 264 6.23 5.56 -10.36
CA ILE A 264 6.79 6.44 -11.41
C ILE A 264 8.31 6.30 -11.54
N PHE A 265 9.08 6.70 -10.51
CA PHE A 265 10.55 6.77 -10.56
C PHE A 265 11.30 5.44 -10.29
N LYS A 266 10.60 4.32 -10.11
CA LYS A 266 11.20 2.99 -9.89
C LYS A 266 12.01 2.92 -8.60
N GLY A 267 13.10 2.16 -8.56
CA GLY A 267 13.89 1.99 -7.35
C GLY A 267 14.47 3.32 -6.87
N ILE A 268 14.04 3.80 -5.69
CA ILE A 268 14.52 5.04 -5.06
C ILE A 268 15.20 4.69 -3.72
N LYS A 269 16.23 5.46 -3.38
CA LYS A 269 16.93 5.40 -2.09
C LYS A 269 16.34 6.47 -1.15
N SER A 270 15.98 6.11 0.07
CA SER A 270 15.46 7.08 1.04
C SER A 270 16.57 7.82 1.76
N ALA A 271 16.29 9.05 2.18
CA ALA A 271 17.12 9.77 3.16
C ALA A 271 16.99 9.17 4.57
N VAL A 272 15.96 8.37 4.86
CA VAL A 272 15.81 7.69 6.14
C VAL A 272 16.68 6.44 6.18
N GLU A 273 17.55 6.35 7.19
CA GLU A 273 18.49 5.24 7.38
C GLU A 273 18.60 4.76 8.83
N PHE A 274 18.97 3.50 9.02
CA PHE A 274 19.38 2.95 10.31
C PHE A 274 20.91 2.95 10.39
N LYS A 275 21.48 3.64 11.38
CA LYS A 275 22.95 3.74 11.53
C LYS A 275 23.54 2.59 12.34
N TYR A 276 22.77 2.07 13.30
CA TYR A 276 23.23 1.04 14.22
C TYR A 276 22.30 -0.18 14.18
N SER A 277 22.86 -1.37 14.40
CA SER A 277 22.10 -2.61 14.41
C SER A 277 21.06 -2.64 15.54
N ASP A 278 21.39 -2.04 16.69
CA ASP A 278 20.48 -2.00 17.84
C ASP A 278 19.22 -1.19 17.53
N ASP A 279 19.35 -0.10 16.75
CA ASP A 279 18.21 0.74 16.39
C ASP A 279 17.19 -0.01 15.52
N ILE A 280 17.66 -0.77 14.53
CA ILE A 280 16.80 -1.57 13.66
C ILE A 280 16.22 -2.77 14.41
N ASP A 281 16.98 -3.37 15.32
CA ASP A 281 16.52 -4.48 16.17
C ASP A 281 15.36 -4.02 17.06
N ASP A 282 15.51 -2.89 17.75
CA ASP A 282 14.45 -2.27 18.57
C ASP A 282 13.22 -1.93 17.72
N PHE A 283 13.44 -1.42 16.52
CA PHE A 283 12.38 -1.05 15.60
C PHE A 283 11.57 -2.27 15.15
N VAL A 284 12.23 -3.34 14.69
CA VAL A 284 11.52 -4.55 14.22
C VAL A 284 10.82 -5.28 15.37
N ILE A 285 11.38 -5.28 16.59
CA ILE A 285 10.73 -5.86 17.78
C ILE A 285 9.42 -5.12 18.08
N LYS A 286 9.47 -3.78 18.20
CA LYS A 286 8.28 -2.95 18.47
C LYS A 286 7.23 -3.12 17.38
N MET A 287 7.68 -3.20 16.12
CA MET A 287 6.77 -3.43 15.00
C MET A 287 6.08 -4.79 15.11
N ALA A 288 6.84 -5.84 15.43
CA ALA A 288 6.30 -7.19 15.58
C ALA A 288 5.28 -7.32 16.72
N GLU A 289 5.49 -6.58 17.81
CA GLU A 289 4.53 -6.47 18.91
C GLU A 289 3.25 -5.77 18.47
N ARG A 290 3.35 -4.67 17.71
CA ARG A 290 2.19 -3.92 17.16
C ARG A 290 1.34 -4.78 16.25
N ILE A 291 1.94 -5.62 15.39
CA ILE A 291 1.22 -6.59 14.54
C ILE A 291 0.76 -7.85 15.30
N LYS A 292 0.95 -7.91 16.62
CA LYS A 292 0.59 -9.04 17.50
C LYS A 292 1.27 -10.36 17.11
N ARG A 293 2.48 -10.28 16.53
CA ARG A 293 3.33 -11.42 16.13
C ARG A 293 4.74 -11.22 16.69
N PRO A 294 4.95 -11.37 18.01
CA PRO A 294 6.22 -11.03 18.65
C PRO A 294 7.37 -11.94 18.19
N ILE A 295 8.48 -11.33 17.81
CA ILE A 295 9.70 -12.00 17.36
C ILE A 295 10.52 -12.47 18.57
N THR A 296 11.23 -13.58 18.41
CA THR A 296 12.16 -14.10 19.42
C THR A 296 13.36 -14.72 18.73
N TYR A 297 14.51 -14.82 19.39
CA TYR A 297 15.69 -15.50 18.83
C TYR A 297 15.43 -16.92 18.28
N ARG A 298 14.49 -17.68 18.87
CA ARG A 298 14.12 -19.01 18.36
C ARG A 298 13.28 -18.98 17.08
N ASN A 299 12.49 -17.93 16.90
CA ASN A 299 11.62 -17.71 15.74
C ASN A 299 11.90 -16.29 15.20
N PRO A 300 13.03 -16.10 14.50
CA PRO A 300 13.49 -14.78 14.06
C PRO A 300 12.74 -14.27 12.81
N ILE A 301 11.94 -15.12 12.15
CA ILE A 301 11.23 -14.78 10.92
C ILE A 301 9.75 -14.59 11.25
N VAL A 302 9.17 -13.49 10.80
CA VAL A 302 7.74 -13.19 10.93
C VAL A 302 7.18 -12.72 9.61
N ASP A 303 6.11 -13.37 9.18
CA ASP A 303 5.24 -12.96 8.08
C ASP A 303 3.89 -12.53 8.63
N ALA A 304 3.44 -11.33 8.27
CA ALA A 304 2.19 -10.77 8.78
C ALA A 304 1.56 -9.74 7.83
N THR A 305 0.42 -9.22 8.26
CA THR A 305 -0.32 -8.16 7.57
C THR A 305 -0.44 -6.96 8.52
N LEU A 306 -0.10 -5.79 8.01
CA LEU A 306 -0.26 -4.50 8.69
C LEU A 306 -1.75 -4.11 8.74
N PRO A 307 -2.15 -3.15 9.61
CA PRO A 307 -3.55 -2.73 9.73
C PRO A 307 -4.16 -2.19 8.43
N ASP A 308 -3.36 -1.61 7.54
CA ASP A 308 -3.77 -1.12 6.21
C ASP A 308 -3.94 -2.24 5.17
N GLY A 309 -3.64 -3.50 5.52
CA GLY A 309 -3.67 -4.66 4.62
C GLY A 309 -2.33 -4.93 3.92
N SER A 310 -1.31 -4.07 4.10
CA SER A 310 0.02 -4.27 3.53
C SER A 310 0.70 -5.50 4.13
N ARG A 311 1.49 -6.21 3.32
CA ARG A 311 2.22 -7.40 3.78
C ARG A 311 3.54 -6.99 4.36
N ILE A 312 3.96 -7.63 5.44
CA ILE A 312 5.29 -7.44 6.00
C ILE A 312 5.98 -8.77 6.26
N ASN A 313 7.23 -8.84 5.83
CA ASN A 313 8.19 -9.86 6.23
C ASN A 313 9.28 -9.20 7.08
N ILE A 314 9.60 -9.81 8.22
CA ILE A 314 10.67 -9.37 9.12
C ILE A 314 11.62 -10.54 9.36
N VAL A 315 12.93 -10.27 9.29
CA VAL A 315 13.98 -11.21 9.69
C VAL A 315 14.84 -10.55 10.76
N TYR A 316 14.76 -11.07 11.97
CA TYR A 316 15.42 -10.53 13.15
C TYR A 316 16.78 -11.16 13.44
N GLY A 317 17.72 -10.30 13.81
CA GLY A 317 19.01 -10.66 14.38
C GLY A 317 20.08 -10.96 13.34
N THR A 318 21.32 -10.68 13.73
CA THR A 318 22.52 -10.88 12.90
C THR A 318 22.92 -12.35 12.72
N GLU A 319 22.32 -13.25 13.49
CA GLU A 319 22.51 -14.69 13.33
C GLU A 319 21.99 -15.16 11.96
N VAL A 320 20.82 -14.65 11.56
CA VAL A 320 20.15 -14.98 10.29
C VAL A 320 20.49 -13.97 9.20
N SER A 321 20.50 -12.68 9.52
CA SER A 321 20.73 -11.60 8.55
C SER A 321 22.04 -10.86 8.85
N LYS A 322 23.11 -11.17 8.11
CA LYS A 322 24.48 -10.70 8.45
C LYS A 322 24.66 -9.18 8.42
N HIS A 323 23.76 -8.45 7.80
CA HIS A 323 23.81 -6.99 7.69
C HIS A 323 22.94 -6.26 8.75
N GLY A 324 22.46 -6.99 9.76
CA GLY A 324 21.48 -6.49 10.75
C GLY A 324 20.08 -7.06 10.47
N SER A 325 19.14 -6.85 11.39
CA SER A 325 17.73 -7.19 11.13
C SER A 325 17.24 -6.53 9.85
N ASN A 326 16.35 -7.18 9.11
CA ASN A 326 15.79 -6.64 7.87
C ASN A 326 14.26 -6.76 7.86
N PHE A 327 13.62 -5.95 7.02
CA PHE A 327 12.20 -6.08 6.75
C PHE A 327 11.86 -5.67 5.32
N THR A 328 10.79 -6.27 4.78
CA THR A 328 10.21 -5.93 3.48
C THR A 328 8.71 -5.77 3.63
N ILE A 329 8.19 -4.64 3.19
CA ILE A 329 6.76 -4.35 3.15
C ILE A 329 6.32 -4.26 1.70
N ARG A 330 5.30 -5.05 1.34
CA ARG A 330 4.57 -4.90 0.07
C ARG A 330 3.26 -4.21 0.35
N LYS A 331 3.10 -3.00 -0.17
CA LYS A 331 1.92 -2.19 0.11
C LYS A 331 0.66 -2.80 -0.51
N PHE A 332 -0.44 -2.71 0.21
CA PHE A 332 -1.76 -2.97 -0.34
C PHE A 332 -2.18 -1.79 -1.22
N SER A 333 -2.65 -2.07 -2.44
CA SER A 333 -3.18 -1.02 -3.33
C SER A 333 -4.65 -0.80 -3.00
N GLU A 334 -5.00 0.36 -2.44
CA GLU A 334 -6.38 0.69 -2.05
C GLU A 334 -7.37 0.60 -3.22
N GLU A 335 -6.96 1.03 -4.41
CA GLU A 335 -7.77 0.90 -5.62
C GLU A 335 -7.12 -0.09 -6.60
N PRO A 336 -7.84 -1.15 -7.03
CA PRO A 336 -7.38 -2.04 -8.09
C PRO A 336 -7.30 -1.35 -9.46
N ALA A 337 -6.50 -1.90 -10.36
CA ALA A 337 -6.57 -1.52 -11.77
C ALA A 337 -7.92 -1.97 -12.38
N SER A 338 -8.54 -1.11 -13.17
CA SER A 338 -9.74 -1.46 -13.94
C SER A 338 -9.37 -2.17 -15.25
N ILE A 339 -10.33 -2.91 -15.82
CA ILE A 339 -10.09 -3.58 -17.11
C ILE A 339 -9.82 -2.56 -18.24
N VAL A 340 -10.39 -1.36 -18.20
CA VAL A 340 -10.12 -0.33 -19.22
C VAL A 340 -8.73 0.28 -19.06
N GLN A 341 -8.19 0.38 -17.83
CA GLN A 341 -6.79 0.73 -17.61
C GLN A 341 -5.85 -0.35 -18.15
N LEU A 342 -6.18 -1.64 -17.99
CA LEU A 342 -5.40 -2.72 -18.61
C LEU A 342 -5.40 -2.62 -20.14
N VAL A 343 -6.52 -2.19 -20.74
CA VAL A 343 -6.58 -1.89 -22.18
C VAL A 343 -5.73 -0.68 -22.57
N GLU A 344 -5.75 0.38 -21.77
CA GLU A 344 -4.89 1.57 -21.96
C GLU A 344 -3.40 1.20 -21.91
N TRP A 345 -3.02 0.30 -21.01
CA TRP A 345 -1.64 -0.19 -20.89
C TRP A 345 -1.29 -1.25 -21.94
N LYS A 346 -2.24 -1.57 -22.83
CA LYS A 346 -2.18 -2.66 -23.82
C LYS A 346 -1.89 -4.03 -23.22
N THR A 347 -2.17 -4.25 -21.93
CA THR A 347 -2.06 -5.58 -21.31
C THR A 347 -3.05 -6.56 -21.92
N THR A 348 -4.20 -6.03 -22.33
CA THR A 348 -5.25 -6.71 -23.09
C THR A 348 -5.86 -5.69 -24.06
N ASP A 349 -6.82 -6.09 -24.90
CA ASP A 349 -7.59 -5.20 -25.74
C ASP A 349 -9.10 -5.32 -25.46
N TYR A 350 -9.92 -4.50 -26.13
CA TYR A 350 -11.36 -4.54 -25.94
C TYR A 350 -12.01 -5.84 -26.42
N MET A 351 -11.43 -6.52 -27.41
CA MET A 351 -11.98 -7.75 -27.96
C MET A 351 -11.78 -8.91 -27.01
N VAL A 352 -10.57 -9.06 -26.47
CA VAL A 352 -10.23 -9.99 -25.39
C VAL A 352 -11.12 -9.71 -24.17
N ALA A 353 -11.20 -8.45 -23.74
CA ALA A 353 -12.03 -8.07 -22.59
C ALA A 353 -13.52 -8.39 -22.82
N GLY A 354 -14.04 -8.14 -24.02
CA GLY A 354 -15.43 -8.45 -24.39
C GLY A 354 -15.71 -9.96 -24.37
N TYR A 355 -14.76 -10.77 -24.83
CA TYR A 355 -14.84 -12.23 -24.78
C TYR A 355 -14.84 -12.74 -23.34
N LEU A 356 -13.87 -12.30 -22.53
CA LEU A 356 -13.76 -12.68 -21.12
C LEU A 356 -14.98 -12.25 -20.31
N TRP A 357 -15.58 -11.11 -20.64
CA TRP A 357 -16.82 -10.67 -20.02
C TRP A 357 -17.93 -11.71 -20.21
N ILE A 358 -18.14 -12.23 -21.42
CA ILE A 358 -19.15 -13.26 -21.67
C ILE A 358 -18.84 -14.50 -20.84
N CYS A 359 -17.61 -15.02 -20.92
CA CYS A 359 -17.24 -16.24 -20.21
C CYS A 359 -17.44 -16.13 -18.69
N ILE A 360 -17.03 -15.02 -18.08
CA ILE A 360 -17.15 -14.79 -16.63
C ILE A 360 -18.61 -14.56 -16.23
N GLU A 361 -19.40 -13.84 -17.02
CA GLU A 361 -20.82 -13.63 -16.69
C GLU A 361 -21.60 -14.96 -16.69
N PHE A 362 -21.22 -15.90 -17.57
CA PHE A 362 -21.85 -17.21 -17.71
C PHE A 362 -21.20 -18.32 -16.88
N GLY A 363 -20.39 -18.00 -15.87
CA GLY A 363 -19.93 -19.00 -14.90
C GLY A 363 -18.76 -19.85 -15.37
N MET A 364 -17.93 -19.38 -16.30
CA MET A 364 -16.72 -20.11 -16.68
C MET A 364 -15.62 -19.96 -15.63
N SER A 365 -14.97 -21.08 -15.30
CA SER A 365 -13.79 -21.11 -14.45
C SER A 365 -12.55 -20.67 -15.23
N LEU A 366 -11.71 -19.83 -14.62
CA LEU A 366 -10.61 -19.16 -15.31
C LEU A 366 -9.37 -19.03 -14.43
N PHE A 367 -8.22 -19.46 -14.95
CA PHE A 367 -6.92 -19.24 -14.29
C PHE A 367 -6.10 -18.16 -15.01
N MET A 368 -5.67 -17.16 -14.24
CA MET A 368 -4.66 -16.18 -14.64
C MET A 368 -3.28 -16.77 -14.36
N SER A 369 -2.57 -17.21 -15.38
CA SER A 369 -1.28 -17.88 -15.26
C SER A 369 -0.12 -17.04 -15.76
N GLY A 370 1.06 -17.20 -15.16
CA GLY A 370 2.26 -16.46 -15.54
C GLY A 370 3.34 -16.49 -14.46
N GLU A 371 4.51 -15.95 -14.78
CA GLU A 371 5.64 -15.85 -13.85
C GLU A 371 5.38 -14.82 -12.74
N THR A 372 6.24 -14.78 -11.72
CA THR A 372 6.23 -13.75 -10.69
C THR A 372 6.30 -12.35 -11.32
N ALA A 373 5.58 -11.39 -10.72
CA ALA A 373 5.50 -10.00 -11.19
C ALA A 373 4.88 -9.77 -12.60
N SER A 374 4.29 -10.80 -13.23
CA SER A 374 3.61 -10.64 -14.53
C SER A 374 2.28 -9.87 -14.48
N GLY A 375 1.75 -9.60 -13.28
CA GLY A 375 0.49 -8.87 -13.08
C GLY A 375 -0.77 -9.74 -13.04
N LYS A 376 -0.64 -11.03 -12.67
CA LYS A 376 -1.76 -11.98 -12.56
C LYS A 376 -2.86 -11.48 -11.63
N THR A 377 -2.52 -11.16 -10.37
CA THR A 377 -3.52 -10.72 -9.39
C THR A 377 -4.17 -9.42 -9.82
N THR A 378 -3.40 -8.46 -10.36
CA THR A 378 -3.93 -7.21 -10.91
C THR A 378 -4.99 -7.46 -11.99
N SER A 379 -4.71 -8.39 -12.89
CA SER A 379 -5.62 -8.71 -14.01
C SER A 379 -6.82 -9.53 -13.55
N LEU A 380 -6.60 -10.47 -12.62
CA LEU A 380 -7.68 -11.20 -11.95
C LEU A 380 -8.64 -10.23 -11.27
N ASN A 381 -8.11 -9.26 -10.53
CA ASN A 381 -8.89 -8.25 -9.81
C ASN A 381 -9.72 -7.38 -10.78
N ALA A 382 -9.11 -6.92 -11.88
CA ALA A 382 -9.81 -6.19 -12.93
C ALA A 382 -10.98 -6.99 -13.55
N LEU A 383 -10.76 -8.28 -13.81
CA LEU A 383 -11.76 -9.18 -14.40
C LEU A 383 -12.92 -9.48 -13.45
N THR A 384 -12.78 -9.29 -12.14
CA THR A 384 -13.88 -9.48 -11.18
C THR A 384 -15.08 -8.58 -11.49
N THR A 385 -14.84 -7.42 -12.10
CA THR A 385 -15.90 -6.48 -12.53
C THR A 385 -16.88 -7.09 -13.55
N PHE A 386 -16.49 -8.17 -14.24
CA PHE A 386 -17.36 -8.90 -15.17
C PHE A 386 -18.31 -9.89 -14.49
N ILE A 387 -18.06 -10.25 -13.23
CA ILE A 387 -18.98 -11.10 -12.46
C ILE A 387 -20.29 -10.33 -12.25
N ALA A 388 -21.42 -11.01 -12.44
CA ALA A 388 -22.75 -10.43 -12.23
C ALA A 388 -22.86 -9.68 -10.88
N PRO A 389 -23.34 -8.42 -10.83
CA PRO A 389 -23.37 -7.62 -9.61
C PRO A 389 -24.16 -8.20 -8.43
N GLU A 390 -25.13 -9.05 -8.72
CA GLU A 390 -25.98 -9.76 -7.75
C GLU A 390 -25.33 -11.03 -7.16
N SER A 391 -24.16 -11.43 -7.67
CA SER A 391 -23.47 -12.66 -7.26
C SER A 391 -22.95 -12.59 -5.83
N LYS A 392 -23.06 -13.71 -5.11
CA LYS A 392 -22.27 -13.98 -3.91
C LYS A 392 -20.86 -14.40 -4.29
N ILE A 393 -19.87 -13.72 -3.74
CA ILE A 393 -18.46 -13.99 -4.00
C ILE A 393 -17.75 -14.36 -2.71
N VAL A 394 -16.93 -15.41 -2.75
CA VAL A 394 -16.04 -15.79 -1.65
C VAL A 394 -14.60 -15.71 -2.15
N THR A 395 -13.78 -14.88 -1.52
CA THR A 395 -12.34 -14.80 -1.79
C THR A 395 -11.57 -15.53 -0.69
N ILE A 396 -10.63 -16.38 -1.08
CA ILE A 396 -9.76 -17.14 -0.16
C ILE A 396 -8.32 -16.83 -0.53
N GLU A 397 -7.55 -16.27 0.40
CA GLU A 397 -6.20 -15.80 0.13
C GLU A 397 -5.27 -16.14 1.30
N ASP A 398 -3.98 -16.41 1.03
CA ASP A 398 -2.99 -16.43 2.11
C ASP A 398 -2.74 -15.04 2.69
N THR A 399 -2.82 -14.05 1.82
CA THR A 399 -2.67 -12.67 2.24
C THR A 399 -3.48 -11.81 1.31
N PRO A 400 -4.23 -10.83 1.82
CA PRO A 400 -5.38 -10.39 1.08
C PRO A 400 -4.98 -9.31 0.05
N GLU A 401 -5.08 -9.64 -1.24
CA GLU A 401 -4.76 -8.78 -2.40
C GLU A 401 -6.00 -8.42 -3.22
N LEU A 402 -7.00 -9.31 -3.26
CA LEU A 402 -8.22 -9.13 -4.04
C LEU A 402 -9.14 -8.11 -3.39
N THR A 403 -9.74 -7.27 -4.24
CA THR A 403 -10.73 -6.28 -3.84
C THR A 403 -11.90 -6.38 -4.80
N VAL A 404 -12.98 -7.00 -4.33
CA VAL A 404 -14.13 -7.32 -5.16
C VAL A 404 -15.18 -6.21 -4.99
N PRO A 405 -15.79 -5.71 -6.07
CA PRO A 405 -16.71 -4.57 -5.98
C PRO A 405 -18.13 -4.95 -5.54
N HIS A 406 -18.41 -6.25 -5.42
CA HIS A 406 -19.73 -6.80 -5.10
C HIS A 406 -20.07 -6.63 -3.63
N LYS A 407 -21.34 -6.27 -3.36
CA LYS A 407 -21.83 -6.08 -1.98
C LYS A 407 -21.89 -7.39 -1.20
N ASN A 408 -22.17 -8.51 -1.87
CA ASN A 408 -22.28 -9.83 -1.24
C ASN A 408 -20.94 -10.56 -1.34
N TRP A 409 -19.94 -10.02 -0.64
CA TRP A 409 -18.56 -10.52 -0.66
C TRP A 409 -18.15 -11.03 0.73
N THR A 410 -17.76 -12.31 0.80
CA THR A 410 -17.07 -12.88 1.96
C THR A 410 -15.57 -12.91 1.68
N ARG A 411 -14.77 -12.31 2.56
CA ARG A 411 -13.30 -12.31 2.48
C ARG A 411 -12.72 -13.21 3.56
N GLU A 412 -12.03 -14.27 3.16
CA GLU A 412 -11.41 -15.24 4.05
C GLU A 412 -9.89 -15.28 3.81
N VAL A 413 -9.11 -15.30 4.90
CA VAL A 413 -7.65 -15.28 4.84
C VAL A 413 -7.10 -16.44 5.67
N SER A 414 -6.10 -17.14 5.16
CA SER A 414 -5.46 -18.23 5.89
C SER A 414 -4.77 -17.70 7.16
N LYS A 415 -4.71 -18.53 8.21
CA LYS A 415 -4.12 -18.19 9.50
C LYS A 415 -3.01 -19.20 9.81
N GLY A 416 -1.76 -18.74 9.76
CA GLY A 416 -0.62 -19.52 10.22
C GLY A 416 -0.59 -19.71 11.75
N LYS A 417 0.10 -20.76 12.22
CA LYS A 417 0.18 -21.16 13.63
C LYS A 417 0.55 -19.99 14.56
N GLY A 418 -0.28 -19.74 15.56
CA GLY A 418 0.04 -18.84 16.68
C GLY A 418 0.90 -19.55 17.74
N LYS A 419 1.74 -18.81 18.48
CA LYS A 419 2.44 -19.37 19.66
C LYS A 419 1.41 -19.86 20.68
N GLY A 420 1.47 -21.15 21.03
CA GLY A 420 0.64 -21.77 22.07
C GLY A 420 -0.68 -22.42 21.60
N GLU A 421 -1.07 -22.28 20.32
CA GLU A 421 -2.37 -22.76 19.82
C GLU A 421 -2.39 -24.24 19.35
N GLY A 422 -1.28 -25.01 19.49
CA GLY A 422 -1.19 -26.40 19.03
C GLY A 422 -1.42 -26.56 17.51
N GLU A 423 -1.64 -27.80 17.03
CA GLU A 423 -2.05 -28.06 15.63
C GLU A 423 -3.45 -27.51 15.32
N SER A 424 -4.26 -27.21 16.34
CA SER A 424 -5.65 -26.73 16.23
C SER A 424 -5.81 -25.26 15.83
N GLY A 425 -4.73 -24.46 15.84
CA GLY A 425 -4.80 -23.03 15.55
C GLY A 425 -4.57 -22.64 14.09
N GLU A 426 -4.10 -23.58 13.26
CA GLU A 426 -3.83 -23.36 11.84
C GLU A 426 -5.12 -23.45 11.02
N VAL A 427 -5.33 -22.46 10.15
CA VAL A 427 -6.42 -22.48 9.17
C VAL A 427 -5.81 -22.28 7.80
N THR A 428 -5.83 -23.33 6.99
CA THR A 428 -5.22 -23.31 5.64
C THR A 428 -6.22 -22.87 4.57
N MET A 429 -5.73 -22.49 3.38
CA MET A 429 -6.61 -22.25 2.23
C MET A 429 -7.46 -23.48 1.88
N PHE A 430 -6.94 -24.69 2.11
CA PHE A 430 -7.69 -25.93 1.93
C PHE A 430 -8.93 -25.98 2.84
N ASP A 431 -8.79 -25.61 4.11
CA ASP A 431 -9.88 -25.60 5.09
C ASP A 431 -10.95 -24.56 4.72
N LEU A 432 -10.51 -23.35 4.35
CA LEU A 432 -11.38 -22.27 3.91
C LEU A 432 -12.14 -22.64 2.63
N LEU A 433 -11.47 -23.25 1.66
CA LEU A 433 -12.11 -23.65 0.41
C LEU A 433 -13.16 -24.73 0.62
N ARG A 434 -12.93 -25.68 1.55
CA ARG A 434 -13.96 -26.66 1.96
C ARG A 434 -15.13 -26.01 2.67
N ALA A 435 -14.89 -24.99 3.50
CA ALA A 435 -15.94 -24.25 4.18
C ALA A 435 -16.77 -23.43 3.18
N ALA A 436 -16.14 -22.78 2.21
CA ALA A 436 -16.78 -21.96 1.18
C ALA A 436 -17.81 -22.74 0.35
N LEU A 437 -17.59 -24.04 0.08
CA LEU A 437 -18.57 -24.89 -0.60
C LEU A 437 -19.92 -24.98 0.13
N ARG A 438 -19.95 -24.75 1.45
CA ARG A 438 -21.20 -24.72 2.25
C ARG A 438 -21.86 -23.35 2.26
N GLN A 439 -21.18 -22.33 1.75
CA GLN A 439 -21.66 -20.96 1.72
C GLN A 439 -22.49 -20.64 0.47
N ARG A 440 -22.64 -21.58 -0.47
CA ARG A 440 -23.33 -21.40 -1.76
C ARG A 440 -22.84 -20.16 -2.52
N PRO A 441 -21.54 -20.02 -2.80
CA PRO A 441 -21.02 -18.93 -3.61
C PRO A 441 -21.48 -19.05 -5.06
N ASN A 442 -21.68 -17.92 -5.73
CA ASN A 442 -21.82 -17.90 -7.19
C ASN A 442 -20.45 -17.92 -7.88
N TYR A 443 -19.42 -17.39 -7.21
CA TYR A 443 -18.03 -17.43 -7.66
C TYR A 443 -17.11 -17.62 -6.45
N ILE A 444 -16.10 -18.46 -6.61
CA ILE A 444 -14.99 -18.58 -5.65
C ILE A 444 -13.73 -18.04 -6.29
N LEU A 445 -13.04 -17.13 -5.60
CA LEU A 445 -11.75 -16.62 -6.03
C LEU A 445 -10.70 -17.11 -5.07
N VAL A 446 -9.68 -17.79 -5.59
CA VAL A 446 -8.52 -18.21 -4.82
C VAL A 446 -7.36 -17.31 -5.20
N GLY A 447 -6.69 -16.70 -4.23
CA GLY A 447 -5.60 -15.74 -4.48
C GLY A 447 -4.52 -16.32 -5.38
N GLU A 448 -3.93 -17.43 -4.95
CA GLU A 448 -3.00 -18.23 -5.76
C GLU A 448 -3.09 -19.70 -5.34
N ILE A 449 -3.23 -20.63 -6.30
CA ILE A 449 -3.17 -22.07 -6.04
C ILE A 449 -1.72 -22.54 -6.19
N ARG A 450 -1.19 -23.15 -5.13
CA ARG A 450 0.17 -23.69 -5.00
C ARG A 450 0.21 -25.14 -4.54
N GLY A 451 -0.84 -25.63 -3.87
CA GLY A 451 -0.87 -26.94 -3.22
C GLY A 451 -2.25 -27.61 -3.19
N SER A 452 -2.51 -28.32 -2.09
CA SER A 452 -3.64 -29.23 -1.95
C SER A 452 -5.01 -28.55 -2.03
N GLU A 453 -5.09 -27.24 -1.80
CA GLU A 453 -6.28 -26.44 -2.02
C GLU A 453 -6.74 -26.50 -3.49
N GLY A 454 -5.83 -26.72 -4.44
CA GLY A 454 -6.19 -26.90 -5.84
C GLY A 454 -7.16 -28.07 -6.07
N ALA A 455 -7.00 -29.19 -5.35
CA ALA A 455 -7.91 -30.33 -5.44
C ALA A 455 -9.34 -29.96 -5.03
N VAL A 456 -9.48 -29.15 -3.99
CA VAL A 456 -10.79 -28.67 -3.53
C VAL A 456 -11.36 -27.64 -4.52
N ALA A 457 -10.51 -26.82 -5.13
CA ALA A 457 -10.93 -25.87 -6.16
C ALA A 457 -11.53 -26.58 -7.38
N PHE A 458 -10.89 -27.63 -7.88
CA PHE A 458 -11.43 -28.44 -8.97
C PHE A 458 -12.70 -29.21 -8.56
N GLY A 459 -12.78 -29.68 -7.31
CA GLY A 459 -14.03 -30.22 -6.75
C GLY A 459 -15.17 -29.19 -6.69
N ALA A 460 -14.85 -27.91 -6.45
CA ALA A 460 -15.82 -26.82 -6.52
C ALA A 460 -16.36 -26.65 -7.94
N MET A 461 -15.47 -26.65 -8.95
CA MET A 461 -15.86 -26.56 -10.36
C MET A 461 -16.80 -27.72 -10.76
N GLN A 462 -16.47 -28.94 -10.33
CA GLN A 462 -17.27 -30.13 -10.61
C GLN A 462 -18.67 -30.09 -9.96
N THR A 463 -18.81 -29.38 -8.83
CA THR A 463 -20.10 -29.17 -8.15
C THR A 463 -20.84 -27.91 -8.63
N GLY A 464 -20.39 -27.30 -9.72
CA GLY A 464 -21.06 -26.16 -10.36
C GLY A 464 -20.72 -24.81 -9.73
N HIS A 465 -19.62 -24.70 -9.00
CA HIS A 465 -19.11 -23.43 -8.46
C HIS A 465 -17.94 -22.96 -9.34
N PRO A 466 -18.13 -21.91 -10.16
CA PRO A 466 -17.06 -21.32 -10.95
C PRO A 466 -15.92 -20.84 -10.05
N VAL A 467 -14.69 -21.14 -10.45
CA VAL A 467 -13.48 -20.73 -9.73
C VAL A 467 -12.61 -19.86 -10.61
N MET A 468 -12.14 -18.74 -10.05
CA MET A 468 -11.06 -17.96 -10.64
C MET A 468 -9.84 -17.96 -9.72
N SER A 469 -8.65 -18.13 -10.27
CA SER A 469 -7.42 -18.15 -9.48
C SER A 469 -6.22 -17.61 -10.25
N THR A 470 -5.19 -17.17 -9.52
CA THR A 470 -3.86 -17.06 -10.12
C THR A 470 -3.09 -18.39 -10.04
N PHE A 471 -2.17 -18.59 -10.98
CA PHE A 471 -1.32 -19.78 -11.02
C PHE A 471 0.07 -19.44 -11.58
N HIS A 472 1.12 -20.09 -11.10
CA HIS A 472 2.48 -19.85 -11.61
C HIS A 472 2.86 -20.82 -12.73
N ALA A 473 2.50 -20.54 -13.97
CA ALA A 473 2.99 -21.29 -15.14
C ALA A 473 3.10 -20.43 -16.40
N ALA A 474 4.15 -20.67 -17.19
CA ALA A 474 4.44 -19.90 -18.40
C ALA A 474 3.73 -20.43 -19.67
N SER A 475 3.07 -21.58 -19.60
CA SER A 475 2.30 -22.16 -20.70
C SER A 475 1.17 -23.04 -20.16
N VAL A 476 0.21 -23.38 -21.02
CA VAL A 476 -0.93 -24.26 -20.67
C VAL A 476 -0.44 -25.65 -20.28
N GLU A 477 0.53 -26.20 -21.02
CA GLU A 477 1.10 -27.53 -20.76
C GLU A 477 1.79 -27.58 -19.40
N LYS A 478 2.59 -26.55 -19.07
CA LYS A 478 3.24 -26.45 -17.75
C LYS A 478 2.22 -26.29 -16.63
N LEU A 479 1.13 -25.56 -16.87
CA LEU A 479 0.03 -25.42 -15.92
C LEU A 479 -0.60 -26.79 -15.64
N ILE A 480 -0.98 -27.53 -16.68
CA ILE A 480 -1.57 -28.86 -16.57
C ILE A 480 -0.61 -29.82 -15.85
N GLN A 481 0.67 -29.83 -16.23
CA GLN A 481 1.68 -30.66 -15.58
C GLN A 481 1.75 -30.38 -14.07
N ARG A 482 1.76 -29.11 -13.66
CA ARG A 482 1.79 -28.72 -12.24
C ARG A 482 0.50 -29.06 -11.50
N LEU A 483 -0.66 -28.90 -12.14
CA LEU A 483 -1.94 -29.30 -11.54
C LEU A 483 -1.99 -30.80 -11.26
N CYS A 484 -1.49 -31.62 -12.18
CA CYS A 484 -1.50 -33.06 -12.04
C CYS A 484 -0.39 -33.62 -11.14
N SER A 485 0.62 -32.81 -10.78
CA SER A 485 1.75 -33.24 -9.97
C SER A 485 1.57 -32.89 -8.50
N ASP A 486 2.37 -33.51 -7.64
CA ASP A 486 2.52 -33.10 -6.23
C ASP A 486 2.98 -31.63 -6.15
N PRO A 487 2.44 -30.81 -5.23
CA PRO A 487 1.49 -31.13 -4.15
C PRO A 487 -0.01 -30.99 -4.48
N ILE A 488 -0.39 -30.74 -5.74
CA ILE A 488 -1.79 -30.46 -6.11
C ILE A 488 -2.58 -31.74 -6.45
N ASN A 489 -1.98 -32.64 -7.23
CA ASN A 489 -2.49 -33.98 -7.53
C ASN A 489 -3.91 -34.03 -8.15
N ILE A 490 -4.24 -33.15 -9.11
CA ILE A 490 -5.50 -33.22 -9.87
C ILE A 490 -5.46 -34.41 -10.85
N PRO A 491 -6.49 -35.28 -10.87
CA PRO A 491 -6.62 -36.29 -11.92
C PRO A 491 -6.73 -35.63 -13.30
N MET A 492 -5.98 -36.11 -14.30
CA MET A 492 -6.00 -35.56 -15.66
C MET A 492 -7.41 -35.43 -16.24
N THR A 493 -8.27 -36.42 -15.96
CA THR A 493 -9.67 -36.45 -16.38
C THR A 493 -10.56 -35.36 -15.79
N HIS A 494 -10.07 -34.57 -14.82
CA HIS A 494 -10.83 -33.48 -14.19
C HIS A 494 -10.31 -32.10 -14.56
N VAL A 495 -9.20 -32.00 -15.29
CA VAL A 495 -8.57 -30.72 -15.63
C VAL A 495 -9.45 -29.88 -16.57
N ASP A 496 -10.28 -30.52 -17.37
CA ASP A 496 -11.26 -29.90 -18.27
C ASP A 496 -12.44 -29.20 -17.55
N ASN A 497 -12.57 -29.37 -16.23
CA ASN A 497 -13.45 -28.51 -15.42
C ASN A 497 -13.00 -27.04 -15.43
N LEU A 498 -11.69 -26.79 -15.60
CA LEU A 498 -11.16 -25.46 -15.86
C LEU A 498 -11.44 -25.08 -17.31
N ASN A 499 -12.07 -23.93 -17.56
CA ASN A 499 -12.51 -23.58 -18.91
C ASN A 499 -11.51 -22.68 -19.64
N LEU A 500 -10.91 -21.73 -18.92
CA LEU A 500 -10.00 -20.74 -19.49
C LEU A 500 -8.66 -20.71 -18.77
N VAL A 501 -7.60 -20.64 -19.55
CA VAL A 501 -6.24 -20.35 -19.08
C VAL A 501 -5.70 -19.14 -19.83
N ILE A 502 -5.41 -18.07 -19.10
CA ILE A 502 -4.76 -16.88 -19.64
C ILE A 502 -3.28 -16.95 -19.28
N ILE A 503 -2.40 -16.88 -20.26
CA ILE A 503 -0.95 -16.78 -20.04
C ILE A 503 -0.57 -15.30 -20.09
N GLN A 504 -0.01 -14.76 -19.02
CA GLN A 504 0.40 -13.38 -18.90
C GLN A 504 1.87 -13.26 -18.48
N SER A 505 2.61 -12.38 -19.14
CA SER A 505 4.04 -12.17 -18.86
C SER A 505 4.42 -10.68 -18.83
N ALA A 506 5.53 -10.39 -18.15
CA ALA A 506 6.23 -9.13 -18.26
C ALA A 506 7.23 -9.24 -19.43
N VAL A 507 6.98 -8.51 -20.50
CA VAL A 507 7.79 -8.51 -21.72
C VAL A 507 8.57 -7.21 -21.84
N ARG A 508 9.79 -7.31 -22.35
CA ARG A 508 10.65 -6.15 -22.62
C ARG A 508 10.45 -5.67 -24.05
N ARG A 509 10.01 -4.43 -24.22
CA ARG A 509 9.86 -3.80 -25.54
C ARG A 509 11.22 -3.41 -26.12
N PRO A 510 11.33 -3.21 -27.45
CA PRO A 510 12.58 -2.77 -28.09
C PRO A 510 13.16 -1.46 -27.54
N ASN A 511 12.30 -0.59 -27.00
CA ASN A 511 12.71 0.66 -26.35
C ASN A 511 13.23 0.47 -24.90
N GLY A 512 13.32 -0.76 -24.41
CA GLY A 512 13.82 -1.11 -23.07
C GLY A 512 12.74 -1.16 -21.98
N ASP A 513 11.52 -0.67 -22.23
CA ASP A 513 10.43 -0.68 -21.26
C ASP A 513 9.97 -2.11 -20.93
N MET A 514 9.78 -2.40 -19.65
CA MET A 514 9.03 -3.57 -19.19
C MET A 514 7.54 -3.27 -19.22
N VAL A 515 6.78 -4.06 -19.97
CA VAL A 515 5.32 -3.97 -20.08
C VAL A 515 4.70 -5.33 -19.81
N ARG A 516 3.44 -5.37 -19.36
CA ARG A 516 2.73 -6.63 -19.06
C ARG A 516 1.72 -6.92 -20.16
N ARG A 517 1.67 -8.16 -20.67
CA ARG A 517 0.83 -8.60 -21.79
C ARG A 517 0.20 -9.96 -21.52
N MET A 518 -1.09 -10.10 -21.86
CA MET A 518 -1.75 -11.41 -21.98
C MET A 518 -1.25 -12.09 -23.26
N LEU A 519 -0.23 -12.93 -23.16
CA LEU A 519 0.38 -13.60 -24.30
C LEU A 519 -0.60 -14.48 -25.06
N SER A 520 -1.47 -15.19 -24.34
CA SER A 520 -2.54 -15.97 -24.94
C SER A 520 -3.73 -16.17 -24.01
N VAL A 521 -4.92 -16.31 -24.61
CA VAL A 521 -6.16 -16.71 -23.94
C VAL A 521 -6.59 -18.04 -24.53
N ASN A 522 -6.65 -19.09 -23.71
CA ASN A 522 -6.78 -20.47 -24.16
C ASN A 522 -8.02 -21.12 -23.56
N GLU A 523 -8.83 -21.75 -24.41
CA GLU A 523 -9.94 -22.62 -23.99
C GLU A 523 -9.44 -24.05 -23.79
N LEU A 524 -9.66 -24.64 -22.62
CA LEU A 524 -9.47 -26.08 -22.44
C LEU A 524 -10.71 -26.81 -22.97
N VAL A 525 -10.52 -27.69 -23.96
CA VAL A 525 -11.62 -28.40 -24.63
C VAL A 525 -11.87 -29.76 -24.00
N GLY A 526 -10.80 -30.53 -23.76
CA GLY A 526 -10.94 -31.86 -23.17
C GLY A 526 -9.63 -32.63 -23.09
N TYR A 527 -9.70 -33.75 -22.39
CA TYR A 527 -8.65 -34.75 -22.27
C TYR A 527 -8.99 -35.97 -23.12
N ASP A 528 -8.03 -36.46 -23.90
CA ASP A 528 -8.14 -37.73 -24.60
C ASP A 528 -7.39 -38.83 -23.83
N PRO A 529 -8.09 -39.79 -23.20
CA PRO A 529 -7.46 -40.87 -22.46
C PRO A 529 -6.62 -41.83 -23.32
N GLU A 530 -6.91 -41.94 -24.61
CA GLU A 530 -6.18 -42.86 -25.51
C GLU A 530 -4.80 -42.33 -25.85
N SER A 531 -4.70 -41.05 -26.23
CA SER A 531 -3.42 -40.39 -26.50
C SER A 531 -2.72 -39.89 -25.23
N GLY A 532 -3.44 -39.77 -24.11
CA GLY A 532 -2.96 -39.08 -22.91
C GLY A 532 -2.77 -37.58 -23.12
N GLY A 533 -3.33 -37.02 -24.20
CA GLY A 533 -3.17 -35.63 -24.61
C GLY A 533 -4.31 -34.73 -24.16
N PHE A 534 -4.00 -33.46 -23.92
CA PHE A 534 -4.99 -32.41 -23.72
C PHE A 534 -5.16 -31.58 -24.98
N SER A 535 -6.41 -31.30 -25.33
CA SER A 535 -6.76 -30.38 -26.42
C SER A 535 -7.16 -29.03 -25.84
N PHE A 536 -6.50 -27.98 -26.30
CA PHE A 536 -6.87 -26.60 -26.01
C PHE A 536 -6.77 -25.76 -27.28
N VAL A 537 -7.53 -24.67 -27.33
CA VAL A 537 -7.55 -23.77 -28.48
C VAL A 537 -7.21 -22.36 -28.02
N SER A 538 -6.21 -21.75 -28.65
CA SER A 538 -5.85 -20.35 -28.42
C SER A 538 -6.89 -19.44 -29.07
N MET A 539 -7.74 -18.81 -28.26
CA MET A 539 -8.70 -17.82 -28.74
C MET A 539 -8.00 -16.53 -29.14
N PHE A 540 -7.07 -16.06 -28.31
CA PHE A 540 -6.31 -14.85 -28.58
C PHE A 540 -4.82 -15.10 -28.42
N ILE A 541 -4.02 -14.45 -29.28
CA ILE A 541 -2.57 -14.49 -29.24
C ILE A 541 -2.05 -13.07 -29.37
N TRP A 542 -1.14 -12.66 -28.49
CA TRP A 542 -0.45 -11.38 -28.59
C TRP A 542 0.67 -11.44 -29.64
N ASN A 543 0.70 -10.44 -30.52
CA ASN A 543 1.73 -10.28 -31.52
C ASN A 543 2.83 -9.31 -31.03
N PRO A 544 4.06 -9.78 -30.79
CA PRO A 544 5.14 -8.93 -30.28
C PRO A 544 5.62 -7.86 -31.26
N ILE A 545 5.36 -8.03 -32.55
CA ILE A 545 5.83 -7.11 -33.60
C ILE A 545 4.94 -5.87 -33.64
N THR A 546 3.62 -6.05 -33.60
CA THR A 546 2.64 -4.96 -33.68
C THR A 546 2.19 -4.45 -32.31
N ASP A 547 2.43 -5.22 -31.24
CA ASP A 547 1.89 -4.99 -29.90
C ASP A 547 0.35 -4.96 -29.90
N GLU A 548 -0.25 -5.89 -30.65
CA GLU A 548 -1.69 -6.09 -30.84
C GLU A 548 -2.10 -7.54 -30.55
N PHE A 549 -3.40 -7.82 -30.52
CA PHE A 549 -3.96 -9.14 -30.22
C PHE A 549 -4.70 -9.68 -31.44
N ASP A 550 -4.30 -10.86 -31.89
CA ASP A 550 -4.99 -11.59 -32.95
C ASP A 550 -6.08 -12.49 -32.34
N PHE A 551 -7.22 -12.64 -33.02
CA PHE A 551 -8.32 -13.54 -32.62
C PHE A 551 -8.39 -14.77 -33.56
N PRO A 552 -7.41 -15.69 -33.56
CA PRO A 552 -7.42 -16.86 -34.43
C PRO A 552 -8.56 -17.84 -34.13
N GLY A 553 -9.08 -17.86 -32.89
CA GLY A 553 -10.20 -18.71 -32.49
C GLY A 553 -11.60 -18.21 -32.89
N LYS A 554 -11.68 -17.14 -33.70
CA LYS A 554 -12.96 -16.60 -34.16
C LYS A 554 -13.63 -17.61 -35.10
N GLY A 555 -14.84 -18.04 -34.76
CA GLY A 555 -15.60 -19.09 -35.46
C GLY A 555 -15.28 -20.52 -35.04
N SER A 556 -14.51 -20.72 -33.97
CA SER A 556 -14.13 -22.04 -33.44
C SER A 556 -14.12 -22.14 -31.91
N SER A 557 -14.78 -21.21 -31.22
CA SER A 557 -14.85 -21.16 -29.75
C SER A 557 -15.84 -22.21 -29.25
N TYR A 558 -15.32 -23.21 -28.55
CA TYR A 558 -16.15 -24.25 -27.94
C TYR A 558 -16.99 -23.66 -26.80
N LEU A 559 -16.42 -22.74 -26.01
CA LEU A 559 -17.15 -22.11 -24.91
C LEU A 559 -18.31 -21.25 -25.41
N LEU A 560 -18.13 -20.45 -26.45
CA LEU A 560 -19.23 -19.62 -26.97
C LEU A 560 -20.30 -20.47 -27.64
N GLU A 561 -19.92 -21.36 -28.55
CA GLU A 561 -20.88 -22.07 -29.42
C GLU A 561 -21.47 -23.31 -28.76
N ASN A 562 -20.66 -24.12 -28.08
CA ASN A 562 -21.09 -25.42 -27.57
C ASN A 562 -21.53 -25.36 -26.12
N LYS A 563 -21.02 -24.42 -25.32
CA LYS A 563 -21.38 -24.27 -23.90
C LYS A 563 -22.39 -23.15 -23.68
N ILE A 564 -22.03 -21.90 -23.94
CA ILE A 564 -22.83 -20.72 -23.57
C ILE A 564 -24.06 -20.58 -24.47
N ALA A 565 -23.91 -20.66 -25.79
CA ALA A 565 -25.04 -20.59 -26.71
C ALA A 565 -26.04 -21.73 -26.46
N THR A 566 -25.56 -22.94 -26.17
CA THR A 566 -26.39 -24.08 -25.79
C THR A 566 -27.14 -23.82 -24.47
N LEU A 567 -26.48 -23.29 -23.43
CA LEU A 567 -27.10 -22.92 -22.15
C LEU A 567 -28.19 -21.86 -22.32
N LEU A 568 -28.01 -20.93 -23.26
CA LEU A 568 -28.98 -19.90 -23.60
C LEU A 568 -30.13 -20.41 -24.48
N GLY A 569 -30.01 -21.61 -25.05
CA GLY A 569 -31.00 -22.16 -25.99
C GLY A 569 -30.94 -21.56 -27.40
N ILE A 570 -29.79 -21.00 -27.80
CA ILE A 570 -29.58 -20.43 -29.13
C ILE A 570 -29.54 -21.57 -30.18
N PRO A 571 -30.33 -21.50 -31.26
CA PRO A 571 -30.32 -22.49 -32.33
C PRO A 571 -28.95 -22.64 -33.01
N ASP A 572 -28.62 -23.84 -33.50
CA ASP A 572 -27.30 -24.13 -34.10
C ASP A 572 -26.90 -23.18 -35.23
N ASN A 573 -27.87 -22.74 -36.05
CA ASN A 573 -27.63 -21.80 -37.15
C ASN A 573 -27.39 -20.35 -36.71
N LYS A 574 -27.54 -20.05 -35.42
CA LYS A 574 -27.32 -18.72 -34.81
C LYS A 574 -26.20 -18.72 -33.77
N LYS A 575 -25.53 -19.85 -33.52
CA LYS A 575 -24.45 -19.91 -32.53
C LYS A 575 -23.30 -18.94 -32.83
N SER A 576 -23.05 -18.67 -34.11
CA SER A 576 -22.08 -17.67 -34.56
C SER A 576 -22.46 -16.23 -34.18
N ASP A 577 -23.72 -15.95 -33.84
CA ASP A 577 -24.14 -14.61 -33.39
C ASP A 577 -23.49 -14.22 -32.06
N MET A 578 -22.99 -15.19 -31.29
CA MET A 578 -22.21 -14.95 -30.08
C MET A 578 -20.97 -14.07 -30.33
N TYR A 579 -20.36 -14.15 -31.52
CA TYR A 579 -19.23 -13.27 -31.87
C TYR A 579 -19.64 -11.81 -32.03
N PHE A 580 -20.86 -11.53 -32.47
CA PHE A 580 -21.38 -10.15 -32.50
C PHE A 580 -21.62 -9.62 -31.09
N GLU A 581 -21.99 -10.49 -30.14
CA GLU A 581 -22.10 -10.11 -28.73
C GLU A 581 -20.71 -9.79 -28.12
N VAL A 582 -19.66 -10.53 -28.48
CA VAL A 582 -18.26 -10.18 -28.10
C VAL A 582 -17.92 -8.77 -28.59
N GLU A 583 -18.17 -8.49 -29.87
CA GLU A 583 -17.91 -7.17 -30.48
C GLU A 583 -18.77 -6.06 -29.87
N LYS A 584 -20.01 -6.37 -29.48
CA LYS A 584 -20.91 -5.43 -28.79
C LYS A 584 -20.37 -5.07 -27.40
N ARG A 585 -19.92 -6.05 -26.62
CA ARG A 585 -19.29 -5.81 -25.30
C ARG A 585 -17.99 -5.03 -25.41
N ALA A 586 -17.15 -5.36 -26.38
CA ALA A 586 -15.94 -4.59 -26.70
C ALA A 586 -16.27 -3.12 -26.98
N ARG A 587 -17.29 -2.84 -27.79
CA ARG A 587 -17.74 -1.47 -28.09
C ARG A 587 -18.31 -0.74 -26.87
N ILE A 588 -19.02 -1.44 -25.98
CA ILE A 588 -19.51 -0.85 -24.72
C ILE A 588 -18.33 -0.41 -23.85
N LEU A 589 -17.34 -1.28 -23.64
CA LEU A 589 -16.14 -0.94 -22.87
C LEU A 589 -15.39 0.24 -23.49
N GLN A 590 -15.25 0.26 -24.81
CA GLN A 590 -14.63 1.38 -25.52
C GLN A 590 -15.39 2.70 -25.34
N ARG A 591 -16.73 2.68 -25.32
CA ARG A 591 -17.55 3.88 -25.08
C ARG A 591 -17.42 4.37 -23.64
N LEU A 592 -17.42 3.47 -22.66
CA LEU A 592 -17.22 3.82 -21.25
C LEU A 592 -15.85 4.45 -21.03
N HIS A 593 -14.80 3.87 -21.63
CA HIS A 593 -13.45 4.42 -21.56
C HIS A 593 -13.40 5.83 -22.19
N LYS A 594 -13.96 6.03 -23.39
CA LYS A 594 -14.03 7.36 -24.03
C LYS A 594 -14.82 8.40 -23.23
N ALA A 595 -15.77 7.96 -22.40
CA ALA A 595 -16.53 8.82 -21.50
C ALA A 595 -15.80 9.15 -20.18
N GLY A 596 -14.56 8.66 -20.00
CA GLY A 596 -13.74 8.94 -18.82
C GLY A 596 -13.94 7.99 -17.63
N TYR A 597 -14.74 6.93 -17.78
CA TYR A 597 -14.93 5.94 -16.72
C TYR A 597 -13.75 4.96 -16.67
N THR A 598 -12.62 5.40 -16.13
CA THR A 598 -11.37 4.63 -16.08
C THR A 598 -11.08 4.00 -14.72
N ARG A 599 -11.62 4.55 -13.64
CA ARG A 599 -11.44 4.05 -12.28
C ARG A 599 -12.23 2.76 -12.02
N PHE A 600 -11.74 1.92 -11.11
CA PHE A 600 -12.28 0.57 -10.89
C PHE A 600 -13.74 0.61 -10.42
N TRP A 601 -14.01 1.44 -9.41
CA TRP A 601 -15.34 1.58 -8.82
C TRP A 601 -16.33 2.23 -9.78
N ASP A 602 -15.91 3.31 -10.45
CA ASP A 602 -16.73 4.03 -11.42
C ASP A 602 -17.15 3.14 -12.59
N LEU A 603 -16.19 2.36 -13.12
CA LEU A 603 -16.43 1.42 -14.20
C LEU A 603 -17.46 0.35 -13.77
N TYR A 604 -17.28 -0.27 -12.61
CA TYR A 604 -18.22 -1.28 -12.10
C TYR A 604 -19.64 -0.72 -11.90
N HIS A 605 -19.75 0.50 -11.38
CA HIS A 605 -21.04 1.18 -11.21
C HIS A 605 -21.73 1.41 -12.55
N MET A 606 -20.98 1.84 -13.57
CA MET A 606 -21.51 2.02 -14.91
C MET A 606 -21.88 0.70 -15.58
N MET A 607 -21.08 -0.36 -15.44
CA MET A 607 -21.41 -1.69 -15.95
C MET A 607 -22.69 -2.24 -15.32
N THR A 608 -22.91 -1.99 -14.02
CA THR A 608 -24.16 -2.36 -13.33
C THR A 608 -25.36 -1.62 -13.93
N LYS A 609 -25.23 -0.33 -14.28
CA LYS A 609 -26.28 0.43 -14.97
C LYS A 609 -26.55 -0.11 -16.38
N VAL A 610 -25.49 -0.42 -17.14
CA VAL A 610 -25.59 -1.03 -18.49
C VAL A 610 -26.37 -2.35 -18.42
N LYS A 611 -26.07 -3.21 -17.43
CA LYS A 611 -26.81 -4.45 -17.18
C LYS A 611 -28.27 -4.19 -16.85
N LYS A 612 -28.56 -3.26 -15.93
CA LYS A 612 -29.92 -2.91 -15.51
C LYS A 612 -30.78 -2.36 -16.67
N GLN A 613 -30.16 -1.67 -17.63
CA GLN A 613 -30.83 -1.17 -18.84
C GLN A 613 -31.05 -2.25 -19.91
N GLY A 614 -30.57 -3.48 -19.70
CA GLY A 614 -30.74 -4.58 -20.64
C GLY A 614 -29.84 -4.49 -21.88
N LEU A 615 -28.85 -3.60 -21.91
CA LEU A 615 -28.00 -3.38 -23.08
C LEU A 615 -27.08 -4.57 -23.40
N ILE A 616 -26.81 -5.44 -22.43
CA ILE A 616 -26.00 -6.66 -22.57
C ILE A 616 -26.85 -7.93 -22.57
N LYS A 617 -28.18 -7.80 -22.67
CA LYS A 617 -29.06 -8.97 -22.82
C LYS A 617 -28.82 -9.58 -24.21
N ILE A 618 -28.57 -10.88 -24.22
CA ILE A 618 -28.45 -11.68 -25.45
C ILE A 618 -29.85 -12.07 -25.89
N GLU A 619 -30.19 -11.76 -27.14
CA GLU A 619 -31.44 -12.21 -27.76
C GLU A 619 -31.27 -13.66 -28.21
N VAL A 620 -32.21 -14.53 -27.81
CA VAL A 620 -32.21 -15.98 -28.10
C VAL A 620 -33.13 -16.27 -29.27
#